data_AF-A0AAN4WFN5-F1
#
_entry.id   AF-A0AAN4WFN5-F1
#
_cell.length_a   1.000
_cell.length_b   1.000
_cell.length_c   1.000
_cell.angle_alpha   90.00
_cell.angle_beta   90.00
_cell.angle_gamma   90.00
#
_symmetry.space_group_name_H-M   'P 1'
#
loop_
_entity.id
_entity.type
_entity.pdbx_description
1 polymer ?
#
loop_
_entity_poly.entity_id
_entity_poly.type
_entity_poly.pdbx_seq_one_letter_code
_entity_poly.pdbx_strand_id
1 'polypeptide(L)'
;MIRLYNIRDMLRKTIMILVCVGCCLAASAQTDLESLKEKYTVNKRDIKVVKEYVEALEDARKGKEAEQVIKEYMSRCPVLQVEDKDTYLLLNKYVFADPYSNVFEYGIYAVKKMKWDREESSAPEDKAARLKRLFKGLGSGVSGDNEIDKRYEVLMVLSRNLNKEIEKQCEPHFQDERYVWPLYDSLKLERLTYLVNKGQLLGQDGMRLKLAIIKALHTGDNEQVFRDLEVAANLHMTDVRGEYIVAVLTLLSERNLNKNLIDSVLSFVLRISEQEKAEGGSTNYYNLLGRLYALVGDRSNADKYKKMGDAIEAERMERYKDLFKATQSN
;
A
#
# COMPACT_ATOMS: atom_id res chain seq x y z
N MET A 1 -27.15 -31.91 -41.41
CA MET A 1 -25.82 -32.42 -41.00
C MET A 1 -24.63 -31.68 -41.64
N ILE A 2 -24.76 -31.10 -42.84
CA ILE A 2 -23.66 -30.43 -43.58
C ILE A 2 -23.27 -29.04 -43.03
N ARG A 3 -24.20 -28.27 -42.43
CA ARG A 3 -23.93 -26.91 -41.91
C ARG A 3 -23.08 -26.84 -40.63
N LEU A 4 -23.15 -27.85 -39.75
CA LEU A 4 -22.37 -27.91 -38.50
C LEU A 4 -20.90 -28.30 -38.77
N TYR A 5 -20.64 -29.08 -39.83
CA TYR A 5 -19.30 -29.53 -40.20
C TYR A 5 -18.43 -28.35 -40.68
N ASN A 6 -19.01 -27.45 -41.49
CA ASN A 6 -18.30 -26.26 -41.99
C ASN A 6 -17.95 -25.23 -40.89
N ILE A 7 -18.81 -25.05 -39.89
CA ILE A 7 -18.52 -24.15 -38.76
C ILE A 7 -17.38 -24.69 -37.90
N ARG A 8 -17.37 -26.01 -37.65
CA ARG A 8 -16.32 -26.69 -36.89
C ARG A 8 -14.96 -26.64 -37.61
N ASP A 9 -14.97 -26.78 -38.93
CA ASP A 9 -13.74 -26.75 -39.74
C ASP A 9 -13.18 -25.33 -39.87
N MET A 10 -14.03 -24.31 -40.00
CA MET A 10 -13.60 -22.91 -39.93
C MET A 10 -13.04 -22.55 -38.55
N LEU A 11 -13.70 -22.96 -37.45
CA LEU A 11 -13.18 -22.73 -36.09
C LEU A 11 -11.83 -23.39 -35.87
N ARG A 12 -11.63 -24.63 -36.34
CA ARG A 12 -10.32 -25.32 -36.29
C ARG A 12 -9.26 -24.58 -37.08
N LYS A 13 -9.55 -24.12 -38.30
CA LYS A 13 -8.62 -23.34 -39.12
C LYS A 13 -8.26 -22.01 -38.47
N THR A 14 -9.24 -21.29 -37.91
CA THR A 14 -9.00 -20.03 -37.18
C THR A 14 -8.17 -20.24 -35.91
N ILE A 15 -8.45 -21.30 -35.14
CA ILE A 15 -7.65 -21.66 -33.96
C ILE A 15 -6.23 -22.05 -34.38
N MET A 16 -6.07 -22.84 -35.45
CA MET A 16 -4.75 -23.24 -35.95
C MET A 16 -3.93 -22.06 -36.45
N ILE A 17 -4.55 -21.09 -37.14
CA ILE A 17 -3.90 -19.84 -37.56
C ILE A 17 -3.50 -19.00 -36.34
N LEU A 18 -4.38 -18.85 -35.34
CA LEU A 18 -4.07 -18.14 -34.09
C LEU A 18 -2.92 -18.80 -33.33
N VAL A 19 -2.88 -20.14 -33.28
CA VAL A 19 -1.79 -20.89 -32.66
C VAL A 19 -0.49 -20.74 -33.44
N CYS A 20 -0.50 -20.84 -34.78
CA CYS A 20 0.69 -20.66 -35.60
C CYS A 20 1.24 -19.22 -35.54
N VAL A 21 0.36 -18.22 -35.61
CA VAL A 21 0.74 -16.81 -35.44
C VAL A 21 1.28 -16.55 -34.02
N GLY A 22 0.65 -17.14 -33.00
CA GLY A 22 1.13 -17.11 -31.62
C GLY A 22 2.50 -17.75 -31.44
N CYS A 23 2.76 -18.91 -32.07
CA CYS A 23 4.06 -19.59 -32.04
C CYS A 23 5.15 -18.79 -32.75
N CYS A 24 4.86 -18.18 -33.91
CA CYS A 24 5.81 -17.32 -34.62
C CYS A 24 6.13 -16.04 -33.84
N LEU A 25 5.13 -15.41 -33.22
CA LEU A 25 5.31 -14.23 -32.35
C LEU A 25 6.11 -14.57 -31.09
N ALA A 26 5.88 -15.74 -30.49
CA ALA A 26 6.66 -16.21 -29.34
C ALA A 26 8.11 -16.51 -29.72
N ALA A 27 8.35 -17.10 -30.90
CA ALA A 27 9.69 -17.36 -31.40
C ALA A 27 10.46 -16.07 -31.73
N SER A 28 9.80 -15.08 -32.37
CA SER A 28 10.43 -13.79 -32.65
C SER A 28 10.73 -13.00 -31.37
N ALA A 29 9.81 -12.99 -30.40
CA ALA A 29 10.03 -12.37 -29.10
C ALA A 29 11.19 -13.04 -28.34
N GLN A 30 11.36 -14.36 -28.49
CA GLN A 30 12.46 -15.09 -27.86
C GLN A 30 13.82 -14.76 -28.51
N THR A 31 13.89 -14.62 -29.84
CA THR A 31 15.13 -14.21 -30.52
C THR A 31 15.51 -12.76 -30.22
N ASP A 32 14.52 -11.86 -30.11
CA ASP A 32 14.75 -10.47 -29.73
C ASP A 32 15.25 -10.36 -28.28
N LEU A 33 14.71 -11.19 -27.37
CA LEU A 33 15.13 -11.25 -25.98
C LEU A 33 16.59 -11.72 -25.81
N GLU A 34 17.04 -12.73 -26.57
CA GLU A 34 18.44 -13.19 -26.52
C GLU A 34 19.42 -12.13 -27.06
N SER A 35 19.05 -11.41 -28.12
CA SER A 35 19.84 -10.29 -28.64
C SER A 35 19.98 -9.15 -27.62
N LEU A 36 18.88 -8.79 -26.95
CA LEU A 36 18.89 -7.78 -25.88
C LEU A 36 19.70 -8.24 -24.67
N LYS A 37 19.66 -9.53 -24.33
CA LYS A 37 20.47 -10.11 -23.26
C LYS A 37 21.97 -10.01 -23.57
N GLU A 38 22.40 -10.32 -24.80
CA GLU A 38 23.80 -10.14 -25.20
C GLU A 38 24.23 -8.67 -25.05
N LYS A 39 23.43 -7.73 -25.58
CA LYS A 39 23.71 -6.29 -25.44
C LYS A 39 23.79 -5.86 -23.98
N TYR A 40 22.88 -6.33 -23.15
CA TYR A 40 22.90 -6.10 -21.71
C TYR A 40 24.18 -6.64 -21.07
N THR A 41 24.58 -7.88 -21.39
CA THR A 41 25.75 -8.50 -20.75
C THR A 41 27.05 -7.71 -20.98
N VAL A 42 27.16 -7.04 -22.13
CA VAL A 42 28.29 -6.17 -22.49
C VAL A 42 28.16 -4.78 -21.84
N ASN A 43 26.94 -4.24 -21.76
CA ASN A 43 26.69 -2.85 -21.37
C ASN A 43 25.86 -2.71 -20.08
N LYS A 44 26.19 -3.48 -19.05
CA LYS A 44 25.42 -3.55 -17.79
C LYS A 44 25.29 -2.25 -16.99
N ARG A 45 25.99 -1.18 -17.39
CA ARG A 45 25.93 0.16 -16.75
C ARG A 45 25.17 1.19 -17.59
N ASP A 46 24.81 0.86 -18.82
CA ASP A 46 24.07 1.77 -19.69
C ASP A 46 22.57 1.65 -19.38
N ILE A 47 21.98 2.72 -18.83
CA ILE A 47 20.58 2.75 -18.45
C ILE A 47 19.65 2.41 -19.61
N LYS A 48 19.97 2.86 -20.83
CA LYS A 48 19.12 2.67 -22.00
C LYS A 48 19.07 1.19 -22.36
N VAL A 49 20.22 0.52 -22.36
CA VAL A 49 20.32 -0.91 -22.63
C VAL A 49 19.61 -1.72 -21.55
N VAL A 50 19.77 -1.33 -20.28
CA VAL A 50 19.11 -2.00 -19.15
C VAL A 50 17.60 -1.83 -19.23
N LYS A 51 17.10 -0.63 -19.53
CA LYS A 51 15.67 -0.34 -19.69
C LYS A 51 15.05 -1.17 -20.82
N GLU A 52 15.68 -1.17 -22.00
CA GLU A 52 15.21 -1.96 -23.15
C GLU A 52 15.14 -3.46 -22.82
N TYR A 53 16.14 -3.99 -22.11
CA TYR A 53 16.15 -5.40 -21.73
C TYR A 53 15.09 -5.73 -20.66
N VAL A 54 14.91 -4.86 -19.66
CA VAL A 54 13.88 -5.02 -18.63
C VAL A 54 12.48 -4.99 -19.23
N GLU A 55 12.19 -4.04 -20.12
CA GLU A 55 10.88 -3.95 -20.80
C GLU A 55 10.59 -5.23 -21.59
N ALA A 56 11.58 -5.78 -22.30
CA ALA A 56 11.44 -7.04 -23.00
C ALA A 56 11.20 -8.24 -22.05
N LEU A 57 11.84 -8.25 -20.87
CA LEU A 57 11.59 -9.26 -19.84
C LEU A 57 10.17 -9.14 -19.25
N GLU A 58 9.67 -7.92 -19.01
CA GLU A 58 8.30 -7.67 -18.55
C GLU A 58 7.27 -8.15 -19.61
N ASP A 59 7.47 -7.81 -20.89
CA ASP A 59 6.61 -8.24 -22.00
C ASP A 59 6.61 -9.77 -22.16
N ALA A 60 7.75 -10.42 -21.91
CA ALA A 60 7.88 -11.87 -21.88
C ALA A 60 7.35 -12.52 -20.58
N ARG A 61 6.75 -11.75 -19.66
CA ARG A 61 6.25 -12.19 -18.34
C ARG A 61 7.33 -12.80 -17.43
N LYS A 62 8.58 -12.35 -17.58
CA LYS A 62 9.75 -12.79 -16.80
C LYS A 62 10.09 -11.80 -15.67
N GLY A 63 9.09 -11.45 -14.86
CA GLY A 63 9.23 -10.41 -13.82
C GLY A 63 10.37 -10.64 -12.81
N LYS A 64 10.66 -11.90 -12.45
CA LYS A 64 11.78 -12.22 -11.53
C LYS A 64 13.15 -11.94 -12.16
N GLU A 65 13.31 -12.22 -13.44
CA GLU A 65 14.55 -11.92 -14.19
C GLU A 65 14.71 -10.39 -14.34
N ALA A 66 13.62 -9.67 -14.63
CA ALA A 66 13.61 -8.21 -14.70
C ALA A 66 14.04 -7.58 -13.37
N GLU A 67 13.48 -8.04 -12.24
CA GLU A 67 13.85 -7.59 -10.91
C GLU A 67 15.35 -7.85 -10.62
N GLN A 68 15.88 -9.00 -11.00
CA GLN A 68 17.29 -9.33 -10.80
C GLN A 68 18.22 -8.40 -11.59
N VAL A 69 17.90 -8.12 -12.86
CA VAL A 69 18.66 -7.19 -13.70
C VAL A 69 18.70 -5.79 -13.08
N ILE A 70 17.57 -5.33 -12.56
CA ILE A 70 17.47 -3.99 -11.95
C ILE A 70 18.25 -3.93 -10.64
N LYS A 71 18.20 -4.98 -9.80
CA LYS A 71 19.03 -5.08 -8.60
C LYS A 71 20.53 -5.10 -8.95
N GLU A 72 20.92 -5.81 -10.01
CA GLU A 72 22.30 -5.83 -10.49
C GLU A 72 22.74 -4.43 -10.97
N TYR A 73 21.91 -3.75 -11.75
CA TYR A 73 22.15 -2.38 -12.18
C TYR A 73 22.30 -1.44 -10.99
N MET A 74 21.41 -1.53 -9.99
CA MET A 74 21.42 -0.70 -8.79
C MET A 74 22.68 -0.86 -7.95
N SER A 75 23.19 -2.09 -7.82
CA SER A 75 24.43 -2.34 -7.08
C SER A 75 25.65 -1.58 -7.64
N ARG A 76 25.53 -1.08 -8.88
CA ARG A 76 26.58 -0.38 -9.63
C ARG A 76 26.22 1.07 -9.95
N CYS A 77 24.97 1.47 -9.73
CA CYS A 77 24.43 2.77 -10.07
C CYS A 77 24.81 3.80 -8.98
N PRO A 78 25.58 4.85 -9.30
CA PRO A 78 25.77 5.97 -8.40
C PRO A 78 24.42 6.60 -8.04
N VAL A 79 24.18 6.85 -6.75
CA VAL A 79 22.88 7.35 -6.27
C VAL A 79 22.45 8.67 -6.95
N LEU A 80 23.39 9.47 -7.44
CA LEU A 80 23.11 10.69 -8.21
C LEU A 80 22.43 10.42 -9.57
N GLN A 81 22.61 9.25 -10.16
CA GLN A 81 21.91 8.89 -11.41
C GLN A 81 20.40 8.70 -11.21
N VAL A 82 19.93 8.60 -9.96
CA VAL A 82 18.49 8.59 -9.64
C VAL A 82 17.83 9.94 -9.95
N GLU A 83 18.60 11.01 -10.18
CA GLU A 83 18.07 12.30 -10.66
C GLU A 83 17.66 12.26 -12.15
N ASP A 84 18.20 11.31 -12.93
CA ASP A 84 17.76 11.07 -14.30
C ASP A 84 16.38 10.41 -14.31
N LYS A 85 15.45 10.96 -15.09
CA LYS A 85 14.04 10.56 -15.09
C LYS A 85 13.85 9.12 -15.58
N ASP A 86 14.58 8.72 -16.62
CA ASP A 86 14.48 7.37 -17.18
C ASP A 86 15.00 6.32 -16.20
N THR A 87 16.12 6.63 -15.55
CA THR A 87 16.64 5.84 -14.44
C THR A 87 15.61 5.76 -13.33
N TYR A 88 15.08 6.88 -12.86
CA TYR A 88 14.11 6.92 -11.78
C TYR A 88 12.85 6.08 -12.03
N LEU A 89 12.26 6.20 -13.22
CA LEU A 89 11.07 5.43 -13.61
C LEU A 89 11.35 3.93 -13.68
N LEU A 90 12.53 3.53 -14.16
CA LEU A 90 12.96 2.13 -14.18
C LEU A 90 13.07 1.57 -12.76
N LEU A 91 13.68 2.32 -11.85
CA LEU A 91 13.96 1.87 -10.49
C LEU A 91 12.71 1.80 -9.61
N ASN A 92 11.73 2.65 -9.86
CA ASN A 92 10.56 2.82 -9.01
C ASN A 92 9.87 1.50 -8.64
N LYS A 93 9.60 0.65 -9.64
CA LYS A 93 8.88 -0.62 -9.44
C LYS A 93 9.62 -1.63 -8.55
N TYR A 94 10.95 -1.56 -8.45
CA TYR A 94 11.76 -2.67 -7.93
C TYR A 94 12.66 -2.30 -6.76
N VAL A 95 12.95 -1.02 -6.56
CA VAL A 95 14.06 -0.59 -5.69
C VAL A 95 13.60 0.25 -4.52
N PHE A 96 12.49 0.98 -4.65
CA PHE A 96 11.90 1.75 -3.55
C PHE A 96 11.09 0.87 -2.59
N ALA A 97 11.55 -0.35 -2.31
CA ALA A 97 10.88 -1.30 -1.43
C ALA A 97 11.27 -1.15 0.04
N ASP A 98 12.52 -0.76 0.32
CA ASP A 98 13.06 -0.65 1.68
C ASP A 98 13.19 0.82 2.11
N PRO A 99 12.33 1.31 3.02
CA PRO A 99 12.40 2.67 3.56
C PRO A 99 13.72 3.01 4.26
N TYR A 100 14.46 2.01 4.74
CA TYR A 100 15.74 2.23 5.43
C TYR A 100 16.91 2.41 4.48
N SER A 101 16.74 2.07 3.20
CA SER A 101 17.80 2.22 2.19
C SER A 101 18.06 3.70 1.84
N ASN A 102 19.32 4.01 1.50
CA ASN A 102 19.68 5.33 0.99
C ASN A 102 18.91 5.63 -0.31
N VAL A 103 18.75 4.64 -1.19
CA VAL A 103 18.09 4.81 -2.48
C VAL A 103 16.63 5.23 -2.31
N PHE A 104 15.93 4.72 -1.29
CA PHE A 104 14.57 5.15 -0.98
C PHE A 104 14.49 6.62 -0.58
N GLU A 105 15.40 7.07 0.30
CA GLU A 105 15.48 8.48 0.69
C GLU A 105 15.77 9.40 -0.50
N TYR A 106 16.74 9.01 -1.34
CA TYR A 106 17.03 9.73 -2.57
C TYR A 106 15.84 9.68 -3.53
N GLY A 107 15.09 8.57 -3.54
CA GLY A 107 13.84 8.41 -4.27
C GLY A 107 12.83 9.50 -3.95
N ILE A 108 12.60 9.76 -2.66
CA ILE A 108 11.73 10.84 -2.17
C ILE A 108 12.23 12.22 -2.64
N TYR A 109 13.54 12.46 -2.53
CA TYR A 109 14.15 13.73 -2.92
C TYR A 109 14.06 13.99 -4.43
N ALA A 110 14.37 12.97 -5.24
CA ALA A 110 14.37 13.07 -6.69
C ALA A 110 12.96 13.36 -7.23
N VAL A 111 11.91 12.69 -6.72
CA VAL A 111 10.52 12.97 -7.15
C VAL A 111 10.13 14.43 -6.95
N LYS A 112 10.61 15.05 -5.87
CA LYS A 112 10.34 16.46 -5.55
C LYS A 112 11.07 17.42 -6.48
N LYS A 113 12.27 17.05 -6.93
CA LYS A 113 13.12 17.90 -7.78
C LYS A 113 12.91 17.72 -9.27
N MET A 114 12.40 16.56 -9.69
CA MET A 114 12.15 16.26 -11.09
C MET A 114 11.13 17.21 -11.71
N LYS A 115 11.40 17.59 -12.95
CA LYS A 115 10.41 18.25 -13.80
C LYS A 115 9.46 17.19 -14.36
N TRP A 116 8.19 17.35 -14.04
CA TRP A 116 7.09 16.52 -14.51
C TRP A 116 6.26 17.40 -15.43
N ASP A 117 6.60 17.38 -16.72
CA ASP A 117 5.95 18.20 -17.74
C ASP A 117 4.58 17.60 -18.06
N ARG A 118 3.60 18.46 -18.36
CA ARG A 118 2.36 17.98 -18.97
C ARG A 118 2.68 17.69 -20.43
N GLU A 119 2.57 16.42 -20.84
CA GLU A 119 2.49 16.11 -22.27
C GLU A 119 1.15 16.66 -22.80
N GLU A 120 1.14 17.91 -23.26
CA GLU A 120 0.12 18.37 -24.20
C GLU A 120 0.47 17.76 -25.55
N SER A 121 -0.22 16.66 -25.92
CA SER A 121 0.01 16.05 -27.23
C SER A 121 -0.47 17.00 -28.33
N SER A 122 0.47 17.68 -28.98
CA SER A 122 0.20 18.56 -30.12
C SER A 122 0.19 17.81 -31.47
N ALA A 123 0.26 16.48 -31.47
CA ALA A 123 0.33 15.67 -32.69
C ALA A 123 -0.91 14.77 -32.86
N PRO A 124 -1.53 14.74 -34.06
CA PRO A 124 -2.64 13.84 -34.35
C PRO A 124 -2.14 12.41 -34.27
N GLU A 125 -2.65 11.69 -33.29
CA GLU A 125 -2.12 10.39 -32.93
C GLU A 125 -2.73 9.26 -33.76
N ASP A 126 -1.87 8.43 -34.34
CA ASP A 126 -2.29 7.31 -35.18
C ASP A 126 -3.10 6.27 -34.37
N LYS A 127 -4.15 5.71 -34.99
CA LYS A 127 -5.08 4.77 -34.36
C LYS A 127 -4.39 3.50 -33.87
N ALA A 128 -3.35 3.02 -34.58
CA ALA A 128 -2.61 1.84 -34.17
C ALA A 128 -1.76 2.11 -32.92
N ALA A 129 -1.12 3.28 -32.84
CA ALA A 129 -0.40 3.73 -31.64
C ALA A 129 -1.34 3.92 -30.43
N ARG A 130 -2.56 4.44 -30.66
CA ARG A 130 -3.60 4.53 -29.64
C ARG A 130 -4.10 3.16 -29.15
N LEU A 131 -4.34 2.22 -30.07
CA LEU A 131 -4.76 0.87 -29.69
C LEU A 131 -3.66 0.17 -28.87
N LYS A 132 -2.40 0.26 -29.30
CA LYS A 132 -1.26 -0.35 -28.62
C LYS A 132 -1.06 0.22 -27.21
N ARG A 133 -1.26 1.53 -27.02
CA ARG A 133 -1.25 2.17 -25.68
C ARG A 133 -2.38 1.69 -24.78
N LEU A 134 -3.61 1.59 -25.30
CA LEU A 134 -4.75 1.08 -24.54
C LEU A 134 -4.52 -0.37 -24.09
N PHE A 135 -3.97 -1.21 -24.96
CA PHE A 135 -3.62 -2.59 -24.60
C PHE A 135 -2.46 -2.68 -23.58
N LYS A 136 -1.48 -1.76 -23.63
CA LYS A 136 -0.38 -1.70 -22.63
C LYS A 136 -0.91 -1.32 -21.23
N GLY A 137 -1.87 -0.40 -21.15
CA GLY A 137 -2.52 -0.01 -19.89
C GLY A 137 -3.41 -1.11 -19.28
N LEU A 138 -4.02 -1.96 -20.11
CA LEU A 138 -4.89 -3.07 -19.65
C LEU A 138 -4.13 -4.25 -19.04
N GLY A 139 -2.85 -4.44 -19.37
CA GLY A 139 -2.05 -5.59 -18.91
C GLY A 139 -1.06 -5.31 -17.78
N SER A 140 -0.65 -4.05 -17.58
CA SER A 140 0.49 -3.70 -16.72
C SER A 140 0.11 -2.94 -15.44
N GLY A 141 -1.15 -2.51 -15.29
CA GLY A 141 -1.57 -1.65 -14.17
C GLY A 141 -0.93 -0.25 -14.18
N VAL A 142 -0.23 0.11 -15.26
CA VAL A 142 0.41 1.41 -15.46
C VAL A 142 -0.53 2.29 -16.30
N SER A 143 -0.94 3.43 -15.74
CA SER A 143 -1.77 4.42 -16.41
C SER A 143 -0.89 5.30 -17.28
N GLY A 144 -1.06 5.21 -18.60
CA GLY A 144 -0.78 6.31 -19.54
C GLY A 144 0.67 6.80 -19.72
N ASP A 145 1.02 7.18 -20.94
CA ASP A 145 2.29 7.85 -21.22
C ASP A 145 2.38 9.26 -20.60
N ASN A 146 1.27 9.78 -20.06
CA ASN A 146 1.18 11.08 -19.39
C ASN A 146 2.11 11.16 -18.17
N GLU A 147 2.98 12.17 -18.13
CA GLU A 147 3.98 12.27 -17.06
C GLU A 147 3.39 12.55 -15.68
N ILE A 148 2.16 13.10 -15.61
CA ILE A 148 1.42 13.22 -14.35
C ILE A 148 1.12 11.83 -13.77
N ASP A 149 0.73 10.87 -14.62
CA ASP A 149 0.40 9.52 -14.19
C ASP A 149 1.68 8.81 -13.71
N LYS A 150 2.79 8.98 -14.44
CA LYS A 150 4.11 8.49 -14.04
C LYS A 150 4.56 9.05 -12.69
N ARG A 151 4.38 10.36 -12.43
CA ARG A 151 4.67 10.96 -11.12
C ARG A 151 3.80 10.33 -10.03
N TYR A 152 2.51 10.20 -10.31
CA TYR A 152 1.55 9.64 -9.36
C TYR A 152 1.88 8.19 -9.02
N GLU A 153 2.25 7.37 -10.00
CA GLU A 153 2.69 5.99 -9.78
C GLU A 153 3.91 5.90 -8.85
N VAL A 154 4.90 6.77 -9.04
CA VAL A 154 6.07 6.77 -8.16
C VAL A 154 5.70 7.22 -6.76
N LEU A 155 4.90 8.29 -6.64
CA LEU A 155 4.39 8.72 -5.35
C LEU A 155 3.59 7.61 -4.67
N MET A 156 2.77 6.85 -5.40
CA MET A 156 2.05 5.71 -4.85
C MET A 156 2.99 4.64 -4.32
N VAL A 157 4.03 4.24 -5.06
CA VAL A 157 4.98 3.21 -4.60
C VAL A 157 5.74 3.67 -3.36
N LEU A 158 6.33 4.86 -3.39
CA LEU A 158 7.06 5.42 -2.24
C LEU A 158 6.16 5.56 -1.01
N SER A 159 4.97 6.14 -1.19
CA SER A 159 4.03 6.37 -0.10
C SER A 159 3.52 5.04 0.47
N ARG A 160 3.18 4.07 -0.38
CA ARG A 160 2.71 2.75 0.03
C ARG A 160 3.77 2.01 0.83
N ASN A 161 5.00 1.97 0.34
CA ASN A 161 6.07 1.21 1.00
C ASN A 161 6.50 1.87 2.32
N LEU A 162 6.53 3.21 2.38
CA LEU A 162 6.76 3.92 3.63
C LEU A 162 5.62 3.69 4.63
N ASN A 163 4.37 3.84 4.18
CA ASN A 163 3.20 3.66 5.04
C ASN A 163 3.13 2.23 5.57
N LYS A 164 3.41 1.22 4.75
CA LYS A 164 3.44 -0.18 5.20
C LYS A 164 4.44 -0.42 6.33
N GLU A 165 5.63 0.17 6.26
CA GLU A 165 6.59 0.04 7.36
C GLU A 165 6.13 0.85 8.58
N ILE A 166 5.52 2.03 8.40
CA ILE A 166 4.94 2.79 9.51
C ILE A 166 3.83 2.00 10.20
N GLU A 167 2.91 1.37 9.46
CA GLU A 167 1.84 0.54 10.01
C GLU A 167 2.43 -0.59 10.87
N LYS A 168 3.44 -1.29 10.34
CA LYS A 168 4.15 -2.34 11.07
C LYS A 168 4.82 -1.85 12.36
N GLN A 169 5.32 -0.61 12.40
CA GLN A 169 5.98 -0.04 13.59
C GLN A 169 5.02 0.70 14.54
N CYS A 170 3.84 1.13 14.06
CA CYS A 170 2.99 2.11 14.75
C CYS A 170 1.54 1.65 14.92
N GLU A 171 1.11 0.51 14.38
CA GLU A 171 -0.24 0.00 14.59
C GLU A 171 -0.27 -1.11 15.63
N PRO A 172 -1.18 -1.03 16.61
CA PRO A 172 -1.45 -2.17 17.45
C PRO A 172 -1.96 -3.35 16.63
N HIS A 173 -1.51 -4.55 16.97
CA HIS A 173 -2.02 -5.78 16.40
C HIS A 173 -2.70 -6.62 17.47
N PHE A 174 -3.70 -7.39 17.07
CA PHE A 174 -4.42 -8.28 17.96
C PHE A 174 -3.67 -9.61 18.08
N GLN A 175 -3.24 -9.97 19.28
CA GLN A 175 -2.49 -11.18 19.58
C GLN A 175 -2.93 -11.71 20.96
N ASP A 176 -3.16 -13.03 21.06
CA ASP A 176 -3.50 -13.71 22.32
C ASP A 176 -4.69 -13.03 23.05
N GLU A 177 -5.78 -12.77 22.30
CA GLU A 177 -7.02 -12.13 22.78
C GLU A 177 -6.89 -10.67 23.27
N ARG A 178 -5.78 -10.00 22.97
CA ARG A 178 -5.55 -8.60 23.36
C ARG A 178 -4.88 -7.82 22.25
N TYR A 179 -5.03 -6.50 22.31
CA TYR A 179 -4.19 -5.63 21.49
C TYR A 179 -2.78 -5.55 22.09
N VAL A 180 -1.77 -5.52 21.23
CA VAL A 180 -0.37 -5.39 21.62
C VAL A 180 0.27 -4.31 20.74
N TRP A 181 1.06 -3.44 21.36
CA TRP A 181 1.87 -2.48 20.63
C TRP A 181 3.11 -3.14 20.02
N PRO A 182 3.49 -2.77 18.79
CA PRO A 182 4.81 -3.07 18.27
C PRO A 182 5.92 -2.61 19.22
N LEU A 183 7.04 -3.33 19.20
CA LEU A 183 8.23 -2.95 19.97
C LEU A 183 8.73 -1.58 19.53
N TYR A 184 8.93 -0.69 20.49
CA TYR A 184 9.40 0.67 20.23
C TYR A 184 10.89 0.67 19.85
N ASP A 185 11.18 1.09 18.62
CA ASP A 185 12.54 1.26 18.08
C ASP A 185 12.75 2.73 17.71
N SER A 186 13.40 3.48 18.60
CA SER A 186 13.55 4.93 18.47
C SER A 186 14.28 5.33 17.18
N LEU A 187 15.33 4.59 16.81
CA LEU A 187 16.13 4.85 15.61
C LEU A 187 15.31 4.64 14.35
N LYS A 188 14.52 3.56 14.29
CA LYS A 188 13.61 3.33 13.16
C LYS A 188 12.54 4.40 13.07
N LEU A 189 11.90 4.77 14.19
CA LEU A 189 10.84 5.77 14.19
C LEU A 189 11.37 7.17 13.82
N GLU A 190 12.56 7.54 14.28
CA GLU A 190 13.22 8.79 13.87
C GLU A 190 13.53 8.80 12.37
N ARG A 191 14.04 7.67 11.84
CA ARG A 191 14.28 7.52 10.40
C ARG A 191 12.99 7.66 9.60
N LEU A 192 11.93 6.97 9.99
CA LEU A 192 10.62 7.06 9.32
C LEU A 192 10.06 8.49 9.40
N THR A 193 10.12 9.13 10.56
CA THR A 193 9.72 10.54 10.76
C THR A 193 10.48 11.48 9.84
N TYR A 194 11.79 11.31 9.73
CA TYR A 194 12.62 12.08 8.82
C TYR A 194 12.18 11.90 7.35
N LEU A 195 11.96 10.67 6.89
CA LEU A 195 11.55 10.37 5.52
C LEU A 195 10.17 10.96 5.20
N VAL A 196 9.21 10.77 6.10
CA VAL A 196 7.88 11.35 6.00
C VAL A 196 8.01 12.87 5.86
N ASN A 197 8.80 13.54 6.70
CA ASN A 197 8.92 15.00 6.65
C ASN A 197 9.70 15.54 5.44
N LYS A 198 10.57 14.73 4.85
CA LYS A 198 11.37 15.12 3.67
C LYS A 198 10.55 15.17 2.39
N GLY A 199 9.53 14.32 2.27
CA GLY A 199 8.72 14.13 1.06
C GLY A 199 7.45 14.98 0.95
N GLN A 200 6.82 14.89 -0.22
CA GLN A 200 5.41 15.28 -0.45
C GLN A 200 4.67 14.01 -0.87
N LEU A 201 4.36 13.17 0.13
CA LEU A 201 3.85 11.81 -0.07
C LEU A 201 2.33 11.78 0.01
N LEU A 202 1.72 10.76 -0.60
CA LEU A 202 0.29 10.50 -0.46
C LEU A 202 0.01 9.94 0.94
N GLY A 203 -1.03 10.42 1.63
CA GLY A 203 -1.36 9.98 2.99
C GLY A 203 -0.35 10.41 4.07
N GLN A 204 0.50 11.40 3.77
CA GLN A 204 1.60 11.83 4.64
C GLN A 204 1.13 12.26 6.04
N ASP A 205 -0.03 12.91 6.15
CA ASP A 205 -0.52 13.39 7.44
C ASP A 205 -1.00 12.24 8.35
N GLY A 206 -1.60 11.19 7.77
CA GLY A 206 -1.92 9.96 8.50
C GLY A 206 -0.65 9.28 9.03
N MET A 207 0.39 9.18 8.19
CA MET A 207 1.70 8.65 8.60
C MET A 207 2.32 9.45 9.75
N ARG A 208 2.31 10.79 9.67
CA ARG A 208 2.82 11.67 10.73
C ARG A 208 2.07 11.45 12.04
N LEU A 209 0.76 11.33 11.97
CA LEU A 209 -0.08 11.17 13.15
C LEU A 209 0.18 9.81 13.84
N LYS A 210 0.29 8.73 13.08
CA LYS A 210 0.67 7.40 13.63
C LYS A 210 2.03 7.45 14.35
N LEU A 211 3.02 8.12 13.74
CA LEU A 211 4.34 8.32 14.35
C LEU A 211 4.29 9.19 15.63
N ALA A 212 3.46 10.23 15.64
CA ALA A 212 3.26 11.09 16.82
C ALA A 212 2.61 10.33 17.98
N ILE A 213 1.55 9.56 17.68
CA ILE A 213 0.83 8.75 18.67
C ILE A 213 1.75 7.74 19.34
N ILE A 214 2.52 6.95 18.57
CA ILE A 214 3.42 5.95 19.17
C ILE A 214 4.52 6.61 20.00
N LYS A 215 5.02 7.77 19.58
CA LYS A 215 6.01 8.53 20.36
C LYS A 215 5.42 9.03 21.69
N ALA A 216 4.26 9.69 21.65
CA ALA A 216 3.57 10.17 22.84
C ALA A 216 3.24 9.02 23.81
N LEU A 217 2.78 7.90 23.26
CA LEU A 217 2.50 6.71 24.02
C LEU A 217 3.76 6.15 24.71
N HIS A 218 4.88 6.07 24.00
CA HIS A 218 6.15 5.60 24.57
C HIS A 218 6.64 6.51 25.70
N THR A 219 6.48 7.83 25.57
CA THR A 219 6.86 8.80 26.61
C THR A 219 5.85 8.87 27.77
N GLY A 220 4.74 8.13 27.70
CA GLY A 220 3.69 8.14 28.72
C GLY A 220 2.75 9.34 28.67
N ASP A 221 2.78 10.13 27.59
CA ASP A 221 1.90 11.28 27.38
C ASP A 221 0.54 10.83 26.84
N ASN A 222 -0.25 10.24 27.73
CA ASN A 222 -1.56 9.68 27.41
C ASN A 222 -2.57 10.76 26.95
N GLU A 223 -2.40 12.00 27.42
CA GLU A 223 -3.26 13.10 26.97
C GLU A 223 -2.96 13.49 25.54
N GLN A 224 -1.68 13.53 25.14
CA GLN A 224 -1.31 13.82 23.76
C GLN A 224 -1.83 12.73 22.82
N VAL A 225 -1.73 11.45 23.20
CA VAL A 225 -2.34 10.35 22.43
C VAL A 225 -3.82 10.59 22.19
N PHE A 226 -4.56 10.97 23.23
CA PHE A 226 -6.00 11.24 23.10
C PHE A 226 -6.28 12.47 22.23
N ARG A 227 -5.55 13.58 22.43
CA ARG A 227 -5.68 14.80 21.62
C ARG A 227 -5.43 14.52 20.13
N ASP A 228 -4.41 13.74 19.82
CA ASP A 228 -4.05 13.37 18.44
C ASP A 228 -5.18 12.57 17.77
N LEU A 229 -5.79 11.61 18.49
CA LEU A 229 -6.94 10.85 18.00
C LEU A 229 -8.19 11.73 17.79
N GLU A 230 -8.44 12.67 18.70
CA GLU A 230 -9.57 13.58 18.58
C GLU A 230 -9.43 14.51 17.38
N VAL A 231 -8.23 15.05 17.15
CA VAL A 231 -7.91 15.85 15.96
C VAL A 231 -8.11 15.01 14.69
N ALA A 232 -7.63 13.76 14.66
CA ALA A 232 -7.81 12.86 13.51
C ALA A 232 -9.29 12.67 13.16
N ALA A 233 -10.11 12.40 14.17
CA ALA A 233 -11.53 12.16 14.01
C ALA A 233 -12.24 13.41 13.46
N ASN A 234 -11.95 14.58 14.05
CA ASN A 234 -12.52 15.88 13.65
C ASN A 234 -12.09 16.30 12.22
N LEU A 235 -10.89 15.92 11.78
CA LEU A 235 -10.40 16.17 10.42
C LEU A 235 -10.86 15.13 9.39
N HIS A 236 -11.66 14.16 9.80
CA HIS A 236 -12.11 13.07 8.95
C HIS A 236 -10.98 12.24 8.31
N MET A 237 -9.88 12.04 9.02
CA MET A 237 -8.75 11.25 8.54
C MET A 237 -9.11 9.77 8.46
N THR A 238 -9.31 9.25 7.25
CA THR A 238 -9.73 7.85 6.99
C THR A 238 -8.74 6.82 7.53
N ASP A 239 -7.45 7.14 7.51
CA ASP A 239 -6.37 6.23 7.90
C ASP A 239 -6.26 6.05 9.42
N VAL A 240 -7.02 6.82 10.20
CA VAL A 240 -6.97 6.91 11.68
C VAL A 240 -8.40 6.94 12.24
N ARG A 241 -9.24 5.99 11.79
CA ARG A 241 -10.66 5.84 12.15
C ARG A 241 -11.00 4.39 12.49
N GLY A 242 -12.21 4.17 13.00
CA GLY A 242 -12.73 2.82 13.23
C GLY A 242 -11.83 1.98 14.14
N GLU A 243 -11.46 0.79 13.67
CA GLU A 243 -10.64 -0.19 14.39
C GLU A 243 -9.31 0.37 14.90
N TYR A 244 -8.69 1.33 14.20
CA TYR A 244 -7.46 1.97 14.70
C TYR A 244 -7.71 2.72 16.02
N ILE A 245 -8.79 3.51 16.10
CA ILE A 245 -9.17 4.22 17.32
C ILE A 245 -9.49 3.21 18.43
N VAL A 246 -10.26 2.17 18.11
CA VAL A 246 -10.61 1.11 19.07
C VAL A 246 -9.35 0.47 19.65
N ALA A 247 -8.39 0.09 18.81
CA ALA A 247 -7.17 -0.57 19.22
C ALA A 247 -6.30 0.33 20.13
N VAL A 248 -6.07 1.59 19.71
CA VAL A 248 -5.24 2.53 20.48
C VAL A 248 -5.89 2.86 21.83
N LEU A 249 -7.19 3.15 21.86
CA LEU A 249 -7.89 3.49 23.10
C LEU A 249 -8.07 2.29 24.04
N THR A 250 -8.20 1.07 23.50
CA THR A 250 -8.20 -0.14 24.32
C THR A 250 -6.89 -0.27 25.09
N LEU A 251 -5.75 -0.11 24.42
CA LEU A 251 -4.43 -0.11 25.06
C LEU A 251 -4.23 1.06 26.02
N LEU A 252 -4.71 2.25 25.65
CA LEU A 252 -4.64 3.42 26.52
C LEU A 252 -5.39 3.17 27.84
N SER A 253 -6.56 2.52 27.78
CA SER A 253 -7.36 2.19 28.96
C SER A 253 -6.75 1.10 29.85
N GLU A 254 -5.71 0.39 29.40
CA GLU A 254 -4.91 -0.54 30.25
C GLU A 254 -3.92 0.19 31.15
N ARG A 255 -3.67 1.47 30.87
CA ARG A 255 -2.76 2.30 31.66
C ARG A 255 -3.50 2.93 32.84
N ASN A 256 -2.72 3.42 33.79
CA ASN A 256 -3.25 4.21 34.90
C ASN A 256 -3.62 5.62 34.41
N LEU A 257 -4.82 5.77 33.85
CA LEU A 257 -5.34 7.06 33.37
C LEU A 257 -5.98 7.84 34.53
N ASN A 258 -5.84 9.16 34.51
CA ASN A 258 -6.58 10.01 35.43
C ASN A 258 -8.08 10.02 35.07
N LYS A 259 -8.94 10.29 36.05
CA LYS A 259 -10.40 10.24 35.88
C LYS A 259 -10.91 11.16 34.77
N ASN A 260 -10.39 12.39 34.70
CA ASN A 260 -10.81 13.38 33.70
C ASN A 260 -10.53 12.90 32.27
N LEU A 261 -9.39 12.24 32.05
CA LEU A 261 -9.03 11.67 30.77
C LEU A 261 -9.93 10.49 30.42
N ILE A 262 -10.27 9.62 31.38
CA ILE A 262 -11.22 8.52 31.16
C ILE A 262 -12.59 9.07 30.75
N ASP A 263 -13.09 10.09 31.45
CA ASP A 263 -14.38 10.73 31.15
C ASP A 263 -14.37 11.37 29.74
N SER A 264 -13.24 11.98 29.35
CA SER A 264 -13.06 12.57 28.03
C SER A 264 -13.02 11.52 26.92
N VAL A 265 -12.28 10.43 27.12
CA VAL A 265 -12.22 9.30 26.20
C VAL A 265 -13.59 8.63 26.06
N LEU A 266 -14.32 8.43 27.15
CA LEU A 266 -15.66 7.85 27.13
C LEU A 266 -16.62 8.71 26.31
N SER A 267 -16.64 10.02 26.57
CA SER A 267 -17.47 10.99 25.83
C SER A 267 -17.12 11.00 24.34
N PHE A 268 -15.82 10.95 24.02
CA PHE A 268 -15.34 10.85 22.65
C PHE A 268 -15.80 9.58 21.94
N VAL A 269 -15.63 8.41 22.57
CA VAL A 269 -16.02 7.11 21.97
C VAL A 269 -17.53 7.03 21.74
N LEU A 270 -18.35 7.55 22.66
CA LEU A 270 -19.80 7.62 22.47
C LEU A 270 -20.16 8.47 21.24
N ARG A 271 -19.58 9.68 21.13
CA ARG A 271 -19.82 10.61 20.02
C ARG A 271 -19.46 9.98 18.67
N ILE A 272 -18.26 9.41 18.53
CA ILE A 272 -17.84 8.81 17.26
C ILE A 272 -18.61 7.53 16.93
N SER A 273 -19.01 6.76 17.94
CA SER A 273 -19.81 5.55 17.76
C SER A 273 -21.19 5.88 17.17
N GLU A 274 -21.83 6.93 17.69
CA GLU A 274 -23.13 7.38 17.16
C GLU A 274 -23.00 7.94 15.75
N GLN A 275 -21.95 8.73 15.50
CA GLN A 275 -21.67 9.29 14.19
C GLN A 275 -21.41 8.20 13.14
N GLU A 276 -20.48 7.27 13.40
CA GLU A 276 -20.19 6.19 12.45
C GLU A 276 -21.41 5.30 12.22
N LYS A 277 -22.20 5.03 13.26
CA LYS A 277 -23.45 4.27 13.10
C LYS A 277 -24.45 4.99 12.19
N ALA A 278 -24.58 6.31 12.30
CA ALA A 278 -25.43 7.11 11.41
C ALA A 278 -24.92 7.12 9.96
N GLU A 279 -23.60 7.03 9.77
CA GLU A 279 -22.94 6.91 8.47
C GLU A 279 -22.94 5.48 7.90
N GLY A 280 -23.50 4.50 8.62
CA GLY A 280 -23.55 3.09 8.20
C GLY A 280 -22.27 2.29 8.47
N GLY A 281 -21.39 2.79 9.34
CA GLY A 281 -20.17 2.13 9.77
C GLY A 281 -20.43 0.85 10.57
N SER A 282 -19.48 -0.09 10.50
CA SER A 282 -19.56 -1.41 11.12
C SER A 282 -18.57 -1.63 12.26
N THR A 283 -17.83 -0.61 12.69
CA THR A 283 -16.84 -0.69 13.77
C THR A 283 -17.51 -1.08 15.10
N ASN A 284 -16.92 -2.05 15.81
CA ASN A 284 -17.44 -2.50 17.10
C ASN A 284 -16.82 -1.72 18.29
N TYR A 285 -17.46 -0.63 18.71
CA TYR A 285 -17.00 0.16 19.86
C TYR A 285 -17.43 -0.39 21.23
N TYR A 286 -18.33 -1.38 21.28
CA TYR A 286 -19.01 -1.74 22.53
C TYR A 286 -18.09 -2.38 23.58
N ASN A 287 -17.11 -3.17 23.15
CA ASN A 287 -16.13 -3.74 24.08
C ASN A 287 -15.28 -2.64 24.75
N LEU A 288 -14.85 -1.64 23.98
CA LEU A 288 -14.15 -0.47 24.51
C LEU A 288 -15.04 0.35 25.45
N LEU A 289 -16.30 0.61 25.07
CA LEU A 289 -17.27 1.30 25.92
C LEU A 289 -17.48 0.57 27.25
N GLY A 290 -17.68 -0.75 27.22
CA GLY A 290 -17.84 -1.55 28.44
C GLY A 290 -16.66 -1.41 29.40
N ARG A 291 -15.44 -1.36 28.84
CA ARG A 291 -14.20 -1.15 29.60
C ARG A 291 -14.10 0.25 30.21
N LEU A 292 -14.42 1.28 29.43
CA LEU A 292 -14.40 2.68 29.90
C LEU A 292 -15.46 2.91 31.00
N TYR A 293 -16.67 2.35 30.84
CA TYR A 293 -17.70 2.41 31.88
C TYR A 293 -17.27 1.71 33.17
N ALA A 294 -16.56 0.59 33.08
CA ALA A 294 -16.00 -0.08 34.25
C ALA A 294 -14.97 0.81 34.98
N LEU A 295 -14.13 1.52 34.23
CA LEU A 295 -13.12 2.44 34.78
C LEU A 295 -13.71 3.66 35.50
N VAL A 296 -14.85 4.20 35.02
CA VAL A 296 -15.56 5.28 35.72
C VAL A 296 -16.45 4.79 36.87
N GLY A 297 -16.55 3.47 37.06
CA GLY A 297 -17.30 2.84 38.15
C GLY A 297 -18.78 2.53 37.84
N ASP A 298 -19.23 2.73 36.60
CA ASP A 298 -20.59 2.42 36.16
C ASP A 298 -20.71 0.96 35.71
N ARG A 299 -20.93 0.07 36.69
CA ARG A 299 -21.05 -1.37 36.44
C ARG A 299 -22.23 -1.73 35.54
N SER A 300 -23.33 -0.97 35.61
CA SER A 300 -24.54 -1.28 34.85
C SER A 300 -24.29 -1.10 33.35
N ASN A 301 -23.72 0.04 32.96
CA ASN A 301 -23.36 0.28 31.57
C ASN A 301 -22.19 -0.59 31.13
N ALA A 302 -21.21 -0.86 32.00
CA ALA A 302 -20.12 -1.77 31.70
C ALA A 302 -20.62 -3.15 31.24
N ASP A 303 -21.50 -3.79 32.03
CA ASP A 303 -22.06 -5.10 31.73
C ASP A 303 -22.95 -5.08 30.48
N LYS A 304 -23.72 -4.00 30.29
CA LYS A 304 -24.57 -3.82 29.11
C LYS A 304 -23.74 -3.79 27.83
N TYR A 305 -22.73 -2.93 27.77
CA TYR A 305 -21.92 -2.75 26.57
C TYR A 305 -21.03 -3.95 26.29
N LYS A 306 -20.48 -4.59 27.33
CA LYS A 306 -19.74 -5.85 27.17
C LYS A 306 -20.60 -6.93 26.49
N LYS A 307 -21.83 -7.16 26.98
CA LYS A 307 -22.76 -8.13 26.37
C LYS A 307 -23.07 -7.83 24.90
N MET A 308 -23.23 -6.55 24.55
CA MET A 308 -23.47 -6.13 23.16
C MET A 308 -22.24 -6.39 22.28
N GLY A 309 -21.05 -6.08 22.77
CA GLY A 309 -19.80 -6.32 22.03
C GLY A 309 -19.51 -7.80 21.83
N ASP A 310 -19.66 -8.62 22.88
CA ASP A 310 -19.50 -10.08 22.84
C ASP A 310 -20.49 -10.73 21.85
N ALA A 311 -21.73 -10.25 21.81
CA ALA A 311 -22.75 -10.76 20.88
C ALA A 311 -22.40 -10.49 19.41
N ILE A 312 -21.85 -9.30 19.10
CA ILE A 312 -21.41 -8.95 17.74
C ILE A 312 -20.22 -9.79 17.31
N GLU A 313 -19.23 -9.98 18.19
CA GLU A 313 -18.08 -10.84 17.86
C GLU A 313 -18.50 -12.30 17.68
N ALA A 314 -19.42 -12.82 18.51
CA ALA A 314 -19.96 -14.16 18.35
C ALA A 314 -20.69 -14.32 17.00
N GLU A 315 -21.52 -13.34 16.60
CA GLU A 315 -22.20 -13.35 15.30
C GLU A 315 -21.20 -13.28 14.14
N ARG A 316 -20.14 -12.48 14.27
CA ARG A 316 -19.05 -12.39 13.28
C ARG A 316 -18.30 -13.70 13.15
N MET A 317 -17.93 -14.33 14.27
CA MET A 317 -17.24 -15.61 14.31
C MET A 317 -18.07 -16.73 13.68
N GLU A 318 -19.38 -16.76 13.92
CA GLU A 318 -20.25 -17.76 13.29
C GLU A 318 -20.44 -17.49 11.79
N ARG A 319 -20.61 -16.22 11.38
CA ARG A 319 -20.74 -15.84 9.95
C ARG A 319 -19.52 -16.21 9.12
N TYR A 320 -18.31 -16.05 9.67
CA TYR A 320 -17.06 -16.27 8.95
C TYR A 320 -16.30 -17.53 9.38
N LYS A 321 -16.98 -18.42 10.10
CA LYS A 321 -16.41 -19.66 10.67
C LYS A 321 -15.59 -20.47 9.68
N ASP A 322 -16.10 -20.66 8.47
CA ASP A 322 -15.43 -21.45 7.44
C ASP A 322 -14.19 -20.74 6.86
N LEU A 323 -14.23 -19.41 6.78
CA LEU A 323 -13.08 -18.58 6.37
C LEU A 323 -11.96 -18.63 7.43
N PHE A 324 -12.33 -18.57 8.71
CA PHE A 324 -11.38 -18.69 9.82
C PHE A 324 -10.73 -20.09 9.89
N LYS A 325 -11.50 -21.16 9.66
CA LYS A 325 -10.95 -22.53 9.57
C LYS A 325 -9.98 -22.70 8.40
N ALA A 326 -10.27 -22.10 7.25
CA ALA A 326 -9.40 -22.16 6.08
C ALA A 326 -8.06 -21.43 6.28
N THR A 327 -8.04 -20.39 7.13
CA THR A 327 -6.83 -19.60 7.43
C THR A 327 -5.99 -20.15 8.57
N GLN A 328 -6.55 -20.98 9.45
CA GLN A 328 -5.80 -21.73 10.49
C GLN A 328 -5.09 -22.98 9.96
N SER A 329 -5.39 -23.43 8.73
CA SER A 329 -4.86 -24.65 8.13
C SER A 329 -3.61 -24.43 7.25
N ASN A 330 -3.03 -23.22 7.26
CA ASN A 330 -1.80 -22.82 6.55
C ASN A 330 -0.75 -22.30 7.52
#